data_AF-A0A5P2H6G8-F1
#
_entry.id   AF-A0A5P2H6G8-F1
#
_cell.length_a   1.000
_cell.length_b   1.000
_cell.length_c   1.000
_cell.angle_alpha   90.00
_cell.angle_beta   90.00
_cell.angle_gamma   90.00
#
_symmetry.space_group_name_H-M   'P 1'
#
loop_
_entity.id
_entity.type
_entity.pdbx_description
1 polymer ?
#
loop_
_entity_poly.entity_id
_entity_poly.type
_entity_poly.pdbx_seq_one_letter_code
_entity_poly.pdbx_strand_id
1 'polypeptide(L)'
;MLRIWGRLSSINVQKVVWCARELHLDHERIDIGHVRGELDTEAYVRLNPNRLIPVIEDFRGTDVGGEPFVLWESNAIVRYLCARYGEGTLWPADVKARASADRWMDWQTTAFSPAMGPAFLNLVRAPADARDDAVIAASCARTEPLAAMLDAALEGKEFIGGDRFTMADISLACAAHRWFGTPAPHAARPHLERWLAAMRARPAATGILVLPLQ
;
A
#
# COMPACT_ATOMS: atom_id res chain seq x y z
N MET A 1 -13.39 -12.48 12.68
CA MET A 1 -11.93 -12.18 12.75
C MET A 1 -11.44 -11.90 11.34
N LEU A 2 -10.50 -10.96 11.13
CA LEU A 2 -9.86 -10.77 9.81
C LEU A 2 -8.55 -11.55 9.80
N ARG A 3 -8.25 -12.27 8.73
CA ARG A 3 -6.92 -12.84 8.51
C ARG A 3 -6.29 -12.21 7.28
N ILE A 4 -5.02 -11.85 7.39
CA ILE A 4 -4.26 -11.20 6.32
C ILE A 4 -3.04 -12.08 6.01
N TRP A 5 -2.99 -12.60 4.79
CA TRP A 5 -1.87 -13.40 4.30
C TRP A 5 -0.83 -12.49 3.65
N GLY A 6 0.38 -12.47 4.19
CA GLY A 6 1.53 -11.83 3.58
C GLY A 6 2.49 -11.17 4.55
N ARG A 7 3.75 -11.07 4.10
CA ARG A 7 4.80 -10.38 4.84
C ARG A 7 4.68 -8.87 4.89
N LEU A 8 4.96 -8.30 6.07
CA LEU A 8 4.81 -6.85 6.31
C LEU A 8 5.84 -5.99 5.56
N SER A 9 6.91 -6.58 5.03
CA SER A 9 7.86 -5.90 4.14
C SER A 9 7.31 -5.68 2.71
N SER A 10 6.11 -6.20 2.40
CA SER A 10 5.42 -5.93 1.13
C SER A 10 4.56 -4.67 1.27
N ILE A 11 4.79 -3.67 0.42
CA ILE A 11 3.93 -2.46 0.33
C ILE A 11 2.44 -2.81 0.26
N ASN A 12 2.08 -3.87 -0.47
CA ASN A 12 0.70 -4.20 -0.72
C ASN A 12 0.05 -4.77 0.55
N VAL A 13 0.82 -5.50 1.35
CA VAL A 13 0.41 -5.97 2.69
C VAL A 13 0.35 -4.80 3.68
N GLN A 14 1.34 -3.88 3.64
CA GLN A 14 1.36 -2.68 4.48
C GLN A 14 0.06 -1.88 4.38
N LYS A 15 -0.45 -1.68 3.16
CA LYS A 15 -1.73 -1.01 2.92
C LYS A 15 -2.89 -1.67 3.69
N VAL A 16 -2.99 -2.98 3.59
CA VAL A 16 -4.10 -3.76 4.19
C VAL A 16 -4.00 -3.78 5.71
N VAL A 17 -2.80 -4.03 6.24
CA VAL A 17 -2.57 -4.04 7.70
C VAL A 17 -2.81 -2.65 8.29
N TRP A 18 -2.35 -1.60 7.63
CA TRP A 18 -2.57 -0.23 8.10
C TRP A 18 -4.06 0.13 8.05
N CYS A 19 -4.74 -0.18 6.95
CA CYS A 19 -6.19 0.02 6.83
C CYS A 19 -6.97 -0.72 7.94
N ALA A 20 -6.65 -1.99 8.21
CA ALA A 20 -7.29 -2.74 9.27
C ALA A 20 -7.08 -2.09 10.65
N ARG A 21 -5.90 -1.53 10.91
CA ARG A 21 -5.60 -0.83 12.18
C ARG A 21 -6.30 0.52 12.30
N GLU A 22 -6.37 1.31 11.23
CA GLU A 22 -7.14 2.57 11.21
C GLU A 22 -8.64 2.32 11.46
N LEU A 23 -9.15 1.16 11.05
CA LEU A 23 -10.53 0.72 11.28
C LEU A 23 -10.72 -0.03 12.60
N HIS A 24 -9.67 -0.14 13.43
CA HIS A 24 -9.70 -0.89 14.70
C HIS A 24 -10.19 -2.34 14.56
N LEU A 25 -9.84 -3.00 13.46
CA LEU A 25 -10.22 -4.39 13.20
C LEU A 25 -9.20 -5.34 13.81
N ASP A 26 -9.67 -6.21 14.70
CA ASP A 26 -8.91 -7.38 15.14
C ASP A 26 -8.52 -8.24 13.94
N HIS A 27 -7.22 -8.49 13.80
CA HIS A 27 -6.70 -9.28 12.70
C HIS A 27 -5.52 -10.15 13.11
N GLU A 28 -5.45 -11.32 12.48
CA GLU A 28 -4.28 -12.18 12.46
C GLU A 28 -3.53 -11.93 11.14
N ARG A 29 -2.20 -11.80 11.20
CA ARG A 29 -1.37 -11.77 10.00
C ARG A 29 -0.56 -13.06 9.90
N ILE A 30 -0.75 -13.79 8.81
CA ILE A 30 0.04 -14.98 8.50
C ILE A 30 1.20 -14.56 7.60
N ASP A 31 2.42 -14.75 8.09
CA ASP A 31 3.63 -14.36 7.40
C ASP A 31 3.96 -15.38 6.30
N ILE A 32 3.91 -14.95 5.04
CA ILE A 32 4.16 -15.78 3.85
C ILE A 32 4.76 -14.92 2.73
N GLY A 33 5.44 -15.55 1.78
CA GLY A 33 6.09 -14.91 0.64
C GLY A 33 7.54 -14.50 0.92
N HIS A 34 8.18 -15.19 1.89
CA HIS A 34 9.62 -15.11 2.15
C HIS A 34 10.37 -16.25 1.49
N VAL A 35 9.78 -17.45 1.49
CA VAL A 35 10.41 -18.67 0.99
C VAL A 35 9.83 -19.02 -0.38
N ARG A 36 10.70 -19.46 -1.29
CA ARG A 36 10.31 -19.97 -2.61
C ARG A 36 9.37 -21.18 -2.42
N GLY A 37 8.22 -21.16 -3.09
CA GLY A 37 7.27 -22.28 -3.10
C GLY A 37 6.07 -22.12 -2.16
N GLU A 38 6.09 -21.23 -1.17
CA GLU A 38 4.96 -21.06 -0.24
C GLU A 38 3.66 -20.64 -0.96
N LEU A 39 3.79 -19.75 -1.94
CA LEU A 39 2.67 -19.21 -2.74
C LEU A 39 2.24 -20.17 -3.87
N ASP A 40 2.99 -21.24 -4.10
CA ASP A 40 2.73 -22.25 -5.14
C ASP A 40 1.95 -23.46 -4.61
N THR A 41 1.71 -23.54 -3.30
CA THR A 41 0.90 -24.61 -2.71
C THR A 41 -0.52 -24.59 -3.25
N GLU A 42 -1.11 -25.76 -3.46
CA GLU A 42 -2.49 -25.87 -3.96
C GLU A 42 -3.48 -25.12 -3.04
N ALA A 43 -3.24 -25.15 -1.73
CA ALA A 43 -4.03 -24.42 -0.74
C ALA A 43 -3.99 -22.91 -0.97
N TYR A 44 -2.82 -22.32 -1.22
CA TYR A 44 -2.70 -20.89 -1.46
C TYR A 44 -3.22 -20.47 -2.84
N VAL A 45 -3.00 -21.31 -3.86
CA VAL A 45 -3.52 -21.06 -5.22
C VAL A 45 -5.05 -20.99 -5.24
N ARG A 46 -5.73 -21.78 -4.38
CA ARG A 46 -7.19 -21.67 -4.19
C ARG A 46 -7.63 -20.32 -3.61
N LEU A 47 -6.78 -19.68 -2.80
CA LEU A 47 -7.04 -18.35 -2.25
C LEU A 47 -6.73 -17.23 -3.26
N ASN A 48 -5.61 -17.32 -3.98
CA ASN A 48 -5.21 -16.36 -5.00
C ASN A 48 -4.47 -17.04 -6.16
N PRO A 49 -5.10 -17.18 -7.34
CA PRO A 49 -4.48 -17.84 -8.49
C PRO A 49 -3.27 -17.06 -9.06
N ASN A 50 -3.12 -15.77 -8.73
CA ASN A 50 -1.95 -14.98 -9.13
C ASN A 50 -0.69 -15.34 -8.35
N ARG A 51 -0.81 -16.10 -7.25
CA ARG A 51 0.31 -16.45 -6.35
C ARG A 51 1.00 -15.22 -5.77
N LEU A 52 0.22 -14.20 -5.44
CA LEU A 52 0.68 -12.93 -4.87
C LEU A 52 0.07 -12.69 -3.48
N ILE A 53 0.69 -11.75 -2.76
CA ILE A 53 0.22 -11.22 -1.47
C ILE A 53 -0.12 -9.72 -1.63
N PRO A 54 -1.09 -9.17 -0.87
CA PRO A 54 -1.87 -9.82 0.18
C PRO A 54 -3.09 -10.59 -0.33
N VAL A 55 -3.59 -11.47 0.53
CA VAL A 55 -4.96 -12.01 0.51
C VAL A 55 -5.59 -11.75 1.87
N ILE A 56 -6.90 -11.50 1.93
CA ILE A 56 -7.65 -11.55 3.18
C ILE A 56 -8.66 -12.68 3.20
N GLU A 57 -8.95 -13.15 4.41
CA GLU A 57 -10.15 -13.90 4.74
C GLU A 57 -10.90 -13.11 5.82
N ASP A 58 -12.11 -12.65 5.53
CA ASP A 58 -12.96 -11.99 6.54
C ASP A 58 -14.04 -12.94 7.04
N PHE A 59 -13.90 -13.38 8.29
CA PHE A 59 -14.83 -14.27 8.98
C PHE A 59 -15.91 -13.49 9.76
N ARG A 60 -16.06 -12.18 9.53
CA ARG A 60 -17.11 -11.38 10.19
C ARG A 60 -18.44 -11.57 9.47
N GLY A 61 -19.50 -11.81 10.23
CA GLY A 61 -20.83 -12.07 9.67
C GLY A 61 -20.98 -13.47 9.07
N THR A 62 -20.06 -14.38 9.36
CA THR A 62 -20.17 -15.82 9.04
C THR A 62 -20.48 -16.61 10.32
N ASP A 63 -21.34 -17.63 10.23
CA ASP A 63 -21.57 -18.56 11.33
C ASP A 63 -20.30 -19.38 11.65
N VAL A 64 -20.21 -19.94 12.86
CA VAL A 64 -19.12 -20.86 13.23
C VAL A 64 -19.26 -22.12 12.37
N GLY A 65 -18.48 -22.19 11.28
CA GLY A 65 -18.53 -23.24 10.26
C GLY A 65 -18.81 -22.74 8.83
N GLY A 66 -19.05 -21.44 8.64
CA GLY A 66 -19.20 -20.83 7.31
C GLY A 66 -17.86 -20.46 6.65
N GLU A 67 -17.84 -20.47 5.32
CA GLU A 67 -16.69 -20.04 4.51
C GLU A 67 -16.47 -18.52 4.65
N PRO A 68 -15.22 -18.05 4.85
CA PRO A 68 -14.92 -16.62 4.90
C PRO A 68 -15.09 -15.95 3.54
N PHE A 69 -15.28 -14.64 3.52
CA PHE A 69 -15.09 -13.87 2.30
C PHE A 69 -13.59 -13.75 1.99
N VAL A 70 -13.17 -14.34 0.87
CA VAL A 70 -11.77 -14.30 0.40
C VAL A 70 -11.60 -13.20 -0.65
N LEU A 71 -10.59 -12.35 -0.49
CA LEU A 71 -10.29 -11.27 -1.44
C LEU A 71 -8.79 -11.04 -1.60
N TRP A 72 -8.35 -10.89 -2.85
CA TRP A 72 -7.01 -10.43 -3.24
C TRP A 72 -7.11 -9.11 -4.02
N GLU A 73 -5.97 -8.54 -4.43
CA GLU A 73 -5.76 -7.13 -4.81
C GLU A 73 -5.78 -6.14 -3.64
N SER A 74 -4.61 -5.61 -3.28
CA SER A 74 -4.46 -4.75 -2.09
C SER A 74 -5.38 -3.52 -2.08
N ASN A 75 -5.55 -2.83 -3.21
CA ASN A 75 -6.45 -1.67 -3.27
C ASN A 75 -7.92 -2.11 -3.22
N ALA A 76 -8.29 -3.25 -3.81
CA ALA A 76 -9.65 -3.78 -3.69
C ALA A 76 -9.96 -4.17 -2.24
N ILE A 77 -8.99 -4.80 -1.54
CA ILE A 77 -9.08 -5.11 -0.12
C ILE A 77 -9.27 -3.85 0.73
N VAL A 78 -8.44 -2.82 0.53
CA VAL A 78 -8.59 -1.54 1.26
C VAL A 78 -9.97 -0.93 1.01
N ARG A 79 -10.42 -0.90 -0.25
CA ARG A 79 -11.77 -0.41 -0.60
C ARG A 79 -12.86 -1.22 0.11
N TYR A 80 -12.78 -2.54 0.11
CA TYR A 80 -13.72 -3.42 0.80
C TYR A 80 -13.77 -3.12 2.30
N LEU A 81 -12.62 -3.07 2.97
CA LEU A 81 -12.55 -2.82 4.41
C LEU A 81 -13.09 -1.42 4.76
N CYS A 82 -12.69 -0.39 4.00
CA CYS A 82 -13.18 0.96 4.21
C CYS A 82 -14.69 1.08 3.92
N ALA A 83 -15.21 0.46 2.86
CA ALA A 83 -16.64 0.49 2.55
C ALA A 83 -17.45 -0.25 3.62
N ARG A 84 -16.97 -1.41 4.09
CA ARG A 84 -17.71 -2.26 5.02
C ARG A 84 -17.67 -1.76 6.46
N TYR A 85 -16.55 -1.18 6.88
CA TYR A 85 -16.26 -0.86 8.29
C TYR A 85 -15.90 0.62 8.54
N GLY A 86 -15.79 1.44 7.49
CA GLY A 86 -15.35 2.84 7.56
C GLY A 86 -16.17 3.81 6.71
N GLU A 87 -17.43 3.47 6.41
CA GLU A 87 -18.32 4.37 5.67
C GLU A 87 -18.48 5.71 6.39
N GLY A 88 -18.39 6.81 5.64
CA GLY A 88 -18.44 8.18 6.17
C GLY A 88 -17.13 8.67 6.78
N THR A 89 -16.12 7.80 6.96
CA THR A 89 -14.79 8.15 7.45
C THR A 89 -13.72 7.90 6.38
N LEU A 90 -13.05 6.75 6.40
CA LEU A 90 -12.05 6.37 5.40
C LEU A 90 -12.66 6.16 4.00
N TRP A 91 -13.96 5.89 3.95
CA TRP A 91 -14.76 5.74 2.74
C TRP A 91 -15.77 6.89 2.62
N PRO A 92 -15.47 7.93 1.81
CA PRO A 92 -16.35 9.09 1.68
C PRO A 92 -17.75 8.70 1.18
N ALA A 93 -18.80 9.20 1.85
CA ALA A 93 -20.18 8.99 1.43
C ALA A 93 -20.50 9.72 0.11
N ASP A 94 -19.97 10.92 -0.08
CA ASP A 94 -20.10 11.66 -1.34
C ASP A 94 -19.37 10.96 -2.48
N VAL A 95 -20.09 10.73 -3.58
CA VAL A 95 -19.59 9.96 -4.73
C VAL A 95 -18.43 10.66 -5.44
N LYS A 96 -18.41 12.00 -5.47
CA LYS A 96 -17.32 12.74 -6.12
C LYS A 96 -16.05 12.69 -5.29
N ALA A 97 -16.16 12.84 -3.97
CA ALA A 97 -15.05 12.68 -3.05
C ALA A 97 -14.48 11.24 -3.11
N ARG A 98 -15.36 10.24 -3.18
CA ARG A 98 -14.96 8.83 -3.32
C ARG A 98 -14.25 8.58 -4.65
N ALA A 99 -14.80 9.03 -5.77
CA ALA A 99 -14.16 8.90 -7.08
C ALA A 99 -12.81 9.62 -7.14
N SER A 100 -12.66 10.77 -6.46
CA SER A 100 -11.39 11.48 -6.34
C SER A 100 -10.35 10.67 -5.56
N ALA A 101 -10.75 9.98 -4.49
CA ALA A 101 -9.90 9.06 -3.75
C ALA A 101 -9.53 7.82 -4.59
N ASP A 102 -10.50 7.24 -5.29
CA ASP A 102 -10.30 6.09 -6.18
C ASP A 102 -9.27 6.38 -7.27
N ARG A 103 -9.34 7.56 -7.90
CA ARG A 103 -8.36 8.00 -8.90
C ARG A 103 -6.93 7.91 -8.36
N TRP A 104 -6.69 8.33 -7.12
CA TRP A 104 -5.36 8.32 -6.53
C TRP A 104 -4.88 6.91 -6.17
N MET A 105 -5.79 6.05 -5.70
CA MET A 105 -5.48 4.63 -5.49
C MET A 105 -5.12 3.94 -6.79
N ASP A 106 -5.88 4.18 -7.86
CA ASP A 106 -5.63 3.56 -9.16
C ASP A 106 -4.39 4.14 -9.85
N TRP A 107 -4.17 5.46 -9.76
CA TRP A 107 -2.95 6.10 -10.23
C TRP A 107 -1.70 5.58 -9.50
N GLN A 108 -1.81 5.33 -8.19
CA GLN A 108 -0.72 4.71 -7.42
C GLN A 108 -0.39 3.32 -7.99
N THR A 109 -1.39 2.50 -8.31
CA THR A 109 -1.21 1.15 -8.87
C THR A 109 -0.68 1.17 -10.30
N THR A 110 -1.19 2.08 -11.14
CA THR A 110 -0.97 2.06 -12.59
C THR A 110 0.19 2.93 -13.06
N ALA A 111 0.56 3.97 -12.31
CA ALA A 111 1.62 4.90 -12.68
C ALA A 111 2.77 4.89 -11.66
N PHE A 112 2.49 5.25 -10.40
CA PHE A 112 3.56 5.54 -9.44
C PHE A 112 4.37 4.30 -9.03
N SER A 113 3.69 3.21 -8.65
CA SER A 113 4.37 1.96 -8.27
C SER A 113 5.16 1.31 -9.40
N PRO A 114 4.61 1.15 -10.62
CA PRO A 114 5.36 0.61 -11.75
C PRO A 114 6.58 1.45 -12.12
N ALA A 115 6.49 2.78 -12.03
CA ALA A 115 7.61 3.66 -12.31
C ALA A 115 8.79 3.44 -11.35
N MET A 116 8.52 3.32 -10.03
CA MET A 116 9.56 3.19 -9.00
C MET A 116 10.06 1.76 -8.79
N GLY A 117 9.29 0.75 -9.24
CA GLY A 117 9.57 -0.66 -8.99
C GLY A 117 10.98 -1.09 -9.37
N PRO A 118 11.49 -0.77 -10.57
CA PRO A 118 12.81 -1.23 -10.99
C PRO A 118 13.97 -0.68 -10.14
N ALA A 119 13.96 0.61 -9.77
CA ALA A 119 14.96 1.17 -8.85
C ALA A 119 14.89 0.48 -7.48
N PHE A 120 13.68 0.29 -6.94
CA PHE A 120 13.49 -0.41 -5.66
C PHE A 120 14.06 -1.84 -5.71
N LEU A 121 13.78 -2.60 -6.77
CA LEU A 121 14.30 -3.97 -6.91
C LEU A 121 15.82 -3.99 -6.95
N ASN A 122 16.46 -3.12 -7.74
CA ASN A 122 17.91 -3.07 -7.83
C ASN A 122 18.57 -2.61 -6.52
N LEU A 123 18.05 -1.54 -5.91
CA LEU A 123 18.74 -0.90 -4.78
C LEU A 123 18.44 -1.55 -3.43
N VAL A 124 17.28 -2.18 -3.27
CA VAL A 124 16.84 -2.76 -1.99
C VAL A 124 16.82 -4.29 -2.00
N ARG A 125 16.60 -4.94 -3.16
CA ARG A 125 16.46 -6.40 -3.24
C ARG A 125 17.64 -7.11 -3.90
N ALA A 126 18.33 -6.47 -4.83
CA ALA A 126 19.46 -7.08 -5.51
C ALA A 126 20.77 -6.90 -4.71
N PRO A 127 21.66 -7.90 -4.73
CA PRO A 127 23.02 -7.74 -4.24
C PRO A 127 23.76 -6.70 -5.09
N ALA A 128 24.78 -6.06 -4.51
CA ALA A 128 25.43 -4.88 -5.11
C ALA A 128 26.03 -5.14 -6.49
N ASP A 129 26.51 -6.35 -6.73
CA ASP A 129 27.11 -6.82 -7.99
C ASP A 129 26.09 -7.17 -9.09
N ALA A 130 24.81 -7.28 -8.75
CA ALA A 130 23.72 -7.57 -9.69
C ALA A 130 22.87 -6.32 -10.04
N ARG A 131 23.30 -5.13 -9.60
CA ARG A 131 22.58 -3.87 -9.86
C ARG A 131 22.87 -3.37 -11.27
N ASP A 132 21.82 -2.83 -11.91
CA ASP A 132 21.91 -2.19 -13.21
C ASP A 132 21.63 -0.68 -13.08
N ASP A 133 22.68 0.13 -13.21
CA ASP A 133 22.62 1.59 -13.09
C ASP A 133 21.71 2.24 -14.14
N ALA A 134 21.62 1.66 -15.35
CA ALA A 134 20.75 2.18 -16.40
C ALA A 134 19.27 1.93 -16.04
N VAL A 135 18.94 0.76 -15.48
CA VAL A 135 17.59 0.45 -14.99
C VAL A 135 17.21 1.35 -13.81
N ILE A 136 18.14 1.58 -12.89
CA ILE A 136 17.95 2.50 -11.75
C ILE A 136 17.68 3.91 -12.27
N ALA A 137 18.55 4.45 -13.12
CA ALA A 137 18.44 5.80 -13.65
C ALA A 137 17.12 6.00 -14.43
N ALA A 138 16.74 5.03 -15.26
CA ALA A 138 15.48 5.08 -16.02
C ALA A 138 14.25 5.03 -15.10
N SER A 139 14.29 4.26 -14.01
CA SER A 139 13.22 4.20 -13.01
C SER A 139 13.09 5.51 -12.25
N CYS A 140 14.21 6.09 -11.77
CA CYS A 140 14.23 7.40 -11.12
C CYS A 140 13.67 8.49 -12.05
N ALA A 141 14.13 8.54 -13.31
CA ALA A 141 13.66 9.52 -14.29
C ALA A 141 12.15 9.43 -14.57
N ARG A 142 11.56 8.23 -14.53
CA ARG A 142 10.10 8.05 -14.67
C ARG A 142 9.32 8.42 -13.42
N THR A 143 9.86 8.15 -12.23
CA THR A 143 9.13 8.38 -10.97
C THR A 143 9.18 9.83 -10.52
N GLU A 144 10.28 10.54 -10.75
CA GLU A 144 10.44 11.94 -10.34
C GLU A 144 9.30 12.88 -10.77
N PRO A 145 8.86 12.91 -12.04
CA PRO A 145 7.73 13.75 -12.44
C PRO A 145 6.40 13.33 -11.79
N LEU A 146 6.24 12.04 -11.45
CA LEU A 146 5.06 11.55 -10.72
C LEU A 146 5.09 11.98 -9.26
N ALA A 147 6.27 11.98 -8.62
CA ALA A 147 6.44 12.52 -7.28
C ALA A 147 6.18 14.04 -7.25
N ALA A 148 6.62 14.78 -8.28
CA ALA A 148 6.31 16.19 -8.44
C ALA A 148 4.80 16.45 -8.59
N MET A 149 4.10 15.61 -9.36
CA MET A 149 2.63 15.68 -9.48
C MET A 149 1.92 15.45 -8.15
N LEU A 150 2.38 14.48 -7.36
CA LEU A 150 1.82 14.20 -6.05
C LEU A 150 2.09 15.33 -5.06
N ASP A 151 3.29 15.91 -5.08
CA ASP A 151 3.67 17.07 -4.28
C ASP A 151 2.78 18.28 -4.58
N ALA A 152 2.60 18.62 -5.87
CA ALA A 152 1.68 19.68 -6.30
C ALA A 152 0.23 19.39 -5.90
N ALA A 153 -0.21 18.13 -5.97
CA ALA A 153 -1.55 17.76 -5.55
C ALA A 153 -1.80 17.93 -4.04
N LEU A 154 -0.73 17.92 -3.23
CA LEU A 154 -0.73 18.10 -1.78
C LEU A 154 -0.44 19.55 -1.35
N GLU A 155 -0.23 20.46 -2.29
CA GLU A 155 -0.10 21.89 -2.00
C GLU A 155 -1.40 22.40 -1.35
N GLY A 156 -1.26 23.07 -0.20
CA GLY A 156 -2.39 23.63 0.55
C GLY A 156 -3.36 22.61 1.15
N LYS A 157 -3.07 21.30 1.11
CA LYS A 157 -3.95 20.25 1.65
C LYS A 157 -3.31 19.46 2.78
N GLU A 158 -4.11 19.11 3.78
CA GLU A 158 -3.67 18.24 4.87
C GLU A 158 -3.52 16.79 4.38
N PHE A 159 -4.45 16.32 3.55
CA PHE A 159 -4.52 14.98 2.96
C PHE A 159 -4.75 15.07 1.45
N ILE A 160 -4.58 13.97 0.72
CA ILE A 160 -4.74 13.99 -0.74
C ILE A 160 -6.15 14.38 -1.19
N GLY A 161 -7.15 14.08 -0.35
CA GLY A 161 -8.56 14.44 -0.53
C GLY A 161 -8.93 15.85 -0.06
N GLY A 162 -7.99 16.63 0.50
CA GLY A 162 -8.26 17.91 1.15
C GLY A 162 -8.11 17.80 2.67
N ASP A 163 -9.21 17.98 3.39
CA ASP A 163 -9.19 18.14 4.86
C ASP A 163 -9.44 16.82 5.63
N ARG A 164 -9.63 15.71 4.92
CA ARG A 164 -9.91 14.41 5.55
C ARG A 164 -9.00 13.32 5.03
N PHE A 165 -8.46 12.54 5.96
CA PHE A 165 -7.76 11.29 5.70
C PHE A 165 -8.73 10.25 5.15
N THR A 166 -8.35 9.60 4.05
CA THR A 166 -9.18 8.57 3.39
C THR A 166 -8.35 7.36 2.97
N MET A 167 -9.02 6.34 2.42
CA MET A 167 -8.38 5.18 1.81
C MET A 167 -7.27 5.52 0.79
N ALA A 168 -7.36 6.66 0.10
CA ALA A 168 -6.35 7.07 -0.87
C ALA A 168 -5.02 7.38 -0.20
N ASP A 169 -5.05 8.02 0.98
CA ASP A 169 -3.85 8.38 1.72
C ASP A 169 -3.08 7.13 2.17
N ILE A 170 -3.78 6.08 2.61
CA ILE A 170 -3.17 4.79 2.97
C ILE A 170 -2.36 4.23 1.79
N SER A 171 -2.99 4.16 0.61
CA SER A 171 -2.36 3.60 -0.58
C SER A 171 -1.15 4.42 -1.03
N LEU A 172 -1.31 5.74 -1.10
CA LEU A 172 -0.26 6.64 -1.54
C LEU A 172 0.89 6.70 -0.52
N ALA A 173 0.62 6.67 0.78
CA ALA A 173 1.67 6.87 1.78
C ALA A 173 2.55 5.63 1.91
N CYS A 174 2.00 4.44 1.74
CA CYS A 174 2.80 3.23 1.54
C CYS A 174 3.72 3.36 0.30
N ALA A 175 3.24 3.96 -0.79
CA ALA A 175 4.02 4.16 -2.01
C ALA A 175 5.10 5.24 -1.86
N ALA A 176 4.75 6.39 -1.30
CA ALA A 176 5.69 7.47 -1.00
C ALA A 176 6.75 7.03 0.01
N HIS A 177 6.36 6.30 1.05
CA HIS A 177 7.30 5.73 2.02
C HIS A 177 8.35 4.85 1.34
N ARG A 178 7.93 3.97 0.41
CA ARG A 178 8.87 3.18 -0.38
C ARG A 178 9.75 4.05 -1.27
N TRP A 179 9.18 5.03 -1.94
CA TRP A 179 9.93 5.89 -2.86
C TRP A 179 11.06 6.61 -2.12
N PHE A 180 10.74 7.37 -1.06
CA PHE A 180 11.76 8.04 -0.23
C PHE A 180 12.71 7.07 0.46
N GLY A 181 12.25 5.87 0.81
CA GLY A 181 13.08 4.85 1.46
C GLY A 181 14.04 4.12 0.50
N THR A 182 13.82 4.23 -0.80
CA THR A 182 14.73 3.68 -1.81
C THR A 182 15.98 4.58 -1.86
N PRO A 183 17.20 4.02 -1.72
CA PRO A 183 18.43 4.81 -1.60
C PRO A 183 18.90 5.34 -2.96
N ALA A 184 18.07 6.20 -3.55
CA ALA A 184 18.30 6.94 -4.77
C ALA A 184 18.18 8.45 -4.47
N PRO A 185 18.75 9.32 -5.32
CA PRO A 185 18.54 10.76 -5.19
C PRO A 185 17.07 11.09 -5.43
N HIS A 186 16.50 11.90 -4.55
CA HIS A 186 15.14 12.43 -4.69
C HIS A 186 15.22 13.95 -4.70
N ALA A 187 14.51 14.60 -5.61
CA ALA A 187 14.30 16.04 -5.52
C ALA A 187 13.48 16.37 -4.27
N ALA A 188 13.69 17.55 -3.68
CA ALA A 188 12.89 17.99 -2.53
C ALA A 188 11.40 18.11 -2.92
N ARG A 189 10.53 17.54 -2.08
CA ARG A 189 9.06 17.55 -2.26
C ARG A 189 8.39 18.01 -0.98
N PRO A 190 8.41 19.31 -0.65
CA PRO A 190 8.08 19.79 0.69
C PRO A 190 6.65 19.46 1.13
N HIS A 191 5.69 19.40 0.22
CA HIS A 191 4.30 19.08 0.55
C HIS A 191 4.10 17.58 0.76
N LEU A 192 4.70 16.77 -0.11
CA LEU A 192 4.72 15.32 -0.01
C LEU A 192 5.50 14.85 1.23
N GLU A 193 6.63 15.47 1.55
CA GLU A 193 7.43 15.20 2.76
C GLU A 193 6.65 15.53 4.03
N ARG A 194 6.03 16.71 4.10
CA ARG A 194 5.15 17.12 5.21
C ARG A 194 4.01 16.11 5.40
N TRP A 195 3.28 15.81 4.33
CA TRP A 195 2.16 14.89 4.38
C TRP A 195 2.62 13.48 4.80
N LEU A 196 3.73 12.97 4.27
CA LEU A 196 4.23 11.65 4.62
C LEU A 196 4.71 11.59 6.09
N ALA A 197 5.30 12.67 6.61
CA ALA A 197 5.64 12.77 8.02
C ALA A 197 4.38 12.66 8.91
N ALA A 198 3.30 13.35 8.55
CA ALA A 198 2.01 13.23 9.23
C ALA A 198 1.44 11.81 9.14
N MET A 199 1.57 11.14 7.98
CA MET A 199 1.11 9.75 7.81
C MET A 199 1.89 8.78 8.69
N ARG A 200 3.21 8.94 8.78
CA ARG A 200 4.08 8.13 9.65
C ARG A 200 3.80 8.34 11.15
N ALA A 201 3.34 9.53 11.53
CA ALA A 201 2.99 9.85 12.91
C ALA A 201 1.65 9.23 13.37
N ARG A 202 0.85 8.68 12.46
CA ARG A 202 -0.43 8.06 12.81
C ARG A 202 -0.20 6.78 13.62
N PRO A 203 -0.87 6.59 14.78
CA PRO A 203 -0.65 5.41 15.62
C PRO A 203 -0.79 4.08 14.89
N ALA A 204 -1.78 3.97 13.98
CA ALA A 204 -2.02 2.77 13.18
C ALA A 204 -0.89 2.43 12.19
N ALA A 205 -0.07 3.42 11.80
CA ALA A 205 1.08 3.25 10.91
C ALA A 205 2.35 2.74 11.63
N THR A 206 2.33 2.68 12.97
CA THR A 206 3.48 2.24 13.79
C THR A 206 3.95 0.84 13.40
N GLY A 207 5.25 0.72 13.12
CA GLY A 207 5.86 -0.55 12.70
C GLY A 207 5.54 -0.98 11.26
N ILE A 208 4.79 -0.17 10.49
CA ILE A 208 4.45 -0.45 9.08
C ILE A 208 5.33 0.38 8.15
N LEU A 209 5.35 1.69 8.36
CA LEU A 209 6.10 2.65 7.55
C LEU A 209 7.49 2.90 8.17
N VAL A 210 8.32 1.85 8.24
CA VAL A 210 9.63 1.87 8.89
C VAL A 210 10.79 1.84 7.90
N LEU A 211 11.85 2.58 8.20
CA LEU A 211 13.13 2.56 7.49
C LEU A 211 14.24 1.94 8.37
N PRO A 212 15.28 1.33 7.78
CA PRO A 212 15.46 1.10 6.34
C PRO A 212 14.43 0.11 5.79
N LEU A 213 14.16 0.21 4.49
CA LEU A 213 13.27 -0.75 3.82
C LEU A 213 13.92 -2.15 3.89
N GLN A 214 13.12 -3.14 4.28
CA GLN A 214 13.51 -4.55 4.33
C GLN A 214 12.99 -5.32 3.14
#